data_AF-A0A4Q4MBD4-F1
#
_entry.id   AF-A0A4Q4MBD4-F1
#
_cell.length_a   1.000
_cell.length_b   1.000
_cell.length_c   1.000
_cell.angle_alpha   90.00
_cell.angle_beta   90.00
_cell.angle_gamma   90.00
#
_symmetry.space_group_name_H-M   'P 1'
#
loop_
_entity.id
_entity.type
_entity.pdbx_description
1 polymer ?
#
loop_
_entity_poly.entity_id
_entity_poly.type
_entity_poly.pdbx_seq_one_letter_code
_entity_poly.pdbx_strand_id
1 'polypeptide(L)' 'MNKAIEANNIHPIVDKQEFSLEQLKEAYQYMFDQKNLGKVTIKIA' A
#
# COMPACT_ATOMS: atom_id res chain seq x y z
N MET A 1 3.49 8.89 -14.56
CA MET A 1 2.40 7.96 -14.19
C MET A 1 1.64 7.62 -15.48
N ASN A 2 0.63 6.75 -15.47
CA ASN A 2 -0.16 6.53 -16.69
C ASN A 2 -1.03 7.76 -17.00
N LYS A 3 -1.08 8.21 -18.27
CA LYS A 3 -1.87 9.39 -18.70
C LYS A 3 -3.33 9.34 -18.26
N ALA A 4 -3.93 8.14 -18.27
CA ALA A 4 -5.30 7.95 -17.83
C ALA A 4 -5.52 8.22 -16.33
N ILE A 5 -4.53 7.96 -15.47
CA ILE A 5 -4.63 8.20 -14.02
C ILE A 5 -4.63 9.70 -13.75
N GLU A 6 -3.69 10.41 -14.39
CA GLU A 6 -3.53 11.86 -14.26
C GLU A 6 -4.77 12.59 -14.82
N ALA A 7 -5.26 12.19 -15.99
CA ALA A 7 -6.44 12.79 -16.62
C ALA A 7 -7.74 12.61 -15.81
N ASN A 8 -7.84 11.53 -15.03
CA ASN A 8 -9.04 11.22 -14.25
C ASN A 8 -8.88 11.48 -12.74
N ASN A 9 -7.78 12.10 -12.32
CA ASN A 9 -7.49 12.39 -10.91
C ASN A 9 -7.67 11.16 -9.98
N ILE A 10 -7.23 9.99 -10.46
CA ILE A 10 -7.42 8.72 -9.74
C ILE A 10 -6.29 8.58 -8.71
N HIS A 11 -6.66 8.58 -7.43
CA HIS A 11 -5.72 8.36 -6.32
C HIS A 11 -5.98 7.02 -5.66
N PRO A 12 -4.96 6.19 -5.41
CA PRO A 12 -5.13 4.97 -4.65
C PRO A 12 -5.46 5.30 -3.20
N ILE A 13 -6.34 4.52 -2.59
CA ILE A 13 -6.46 4.50 -1.13
C ILE A 13 -5.25 3.75 -0.59
N VAL A 14 -4.40 4.47 0.14
CA VAL A 14 -3.17 3.94 0.74
C VAL A 14 -3.41 3.74 2.22
N ASP A 15 -2.96 2.60 2.74
CA ASP A 15 -3.05 2.30 4.15
C ASP A 15 -2.17 3.26 4.96
N LYS A 16 -2.64 3.63 6.15
CA LYS A 16 -1.86 4.46 7.09
C LYS A 16 -0.73 3.67 7.74
N GLN A 17 -0.86 2.35 7.82
CA GLN A 17 0.15 1.45 8.33
C GLN A 17 1.28 1.32 7.30
N GLU A 18 2.45 1.86 7.65
CA GLU A 18 3.69 1.70 6.89
C GLU A 18 4.52 0.57 7.49
N PHE A 19 5.06 -0.30 6.64
CA PHE A 19 5.97 -1.39 7.03
C PHE A 19 7.35 -1.15 6.45
N SER A 20 8.39 -1.52 7.18
CA SER A 20 9.76 -1.58 6.65
C SER A 20 10.00 -2.86 5.84
N LEU A 21 11.12 -2.93 5.12
CA LEU A 21 11.52 -4.14 4.38
C LEU A 21 11.73 -5.34 5.31
N GLU A 22 12.21 -5.11 6.52
CA GLU A 22 12.42 -6.13 7.54
C GLU A 22 11.09 -6.74 8.03
N GLN A 23 10.00 -5.97 7.94
CA GLN A 23 8.65 -6.35 8.38
C GLN A 23 7.78 -6.95 7.26
N LEU A 24 8.40 -7.44 6.18
CA LEU A 24 7.65 -7.88 5.00
C LEU A 24 6.70 -9.05 5.33
N LYS A 25 7.10 -9.97 6.21
CA LYS A 25 6.26 -11.10 6.61
C LYS A 25 5.01 -10.62 7.35
N GLU A 26 5.18 -9.66 8.25
CA GLU A 26 4.11 -9.02 9.01
C GLU A 26 3.18 -8.23 8.09
N ALA A 27 3.71 -7.52 7.09
CA ALA A 27 2.93 -6.81 6.09
C ALA A 27 2.05 -7.77 5.26
N TYR A 28 2.59 -8.93 4.87
CA TYR A 28 1.82 -9.97 4.19
C TYR A 28 0.75 -10.57 5.10
N GLN A 29 1.06 -10.86 6.37
CA GLN A 29 0.07 -11.37 7.31
C GLN A 29 -1.05 -10.36 7.56
N TYR A 30 -0.71 -9.07 7.70
CA TYR A 30 -1.67 -7.98 7.86
C TYR A 30 -2.66 -7.90 6.68
N MET A 31 -2.14 -8.04 5.45
CA MET A 31 -2.97 -8.10 4.24
C MET A 31 -3.83 -9.37 4.20
N PHE A 32 -3.26 -10.53 4.55
CA PHE A 32 -3.97 -11.81 4.57
C PHE A 32 -5.12 -11.82 5.57
N ASP A 33 -4.91 -11.21 6.74
CA ASP A 33 -5.92 -11.00 7.77
C ASP A 33 -6.99 -9.96 7.38
N GLN A 34 -6.90 -9.36 6.19
CA GLN A 34 -7.78 -8.29 5.69
C GLN A 34 -7.87 -7.08 6.63
N LYS A 35 -6.76 -6.77 7.33
CA LYS A 35 -6.72 -5.61 8.22
C LYS A 35 -6.46 -4.31 7.47
N ASN A 36 -5.98 -4.40 6.22
CA ASN A 36 -5.60 -3.25 5.42
C ASN A 36 -6.80 -2.52 4.79
N LEU A 37 -6.69 -1.21 4.70
CA LEU A 37 -7.56 -0.34 3.91
C LEU A 37 -6.85 0.05 2.61
N GLY A 38 -7.26 -0.56 1.50
CA GLY A 38 -6.66 -0.29 0.20
C GLY A 38 -5.28 -0.93 0.05
N LYS A 39 -4.25 -0.13 -0.25
CA LYS A 39 -2.90 -0.62 -0.57
C LYS A 39 -1.98 -0.62 0.66
N VAL A 40 -1.36 -1.76 0.95
CA VAL A 40 -0.29 -1.87 1.96
C VAL A 40 1.00 -1.20 1.47
N THR A 41 1.63 -0.42 2.35
CA THR A 41 2.82 0.38 2.01
C THR A 41 4.08 -0.23 2.62
N ILE A 42 5.08 -0.48 1.77
CA ILE A 42 6.44 -0.85 2.21
C ILE A 42 7.37 0.34 1.97
N LYS A 43 8.06 0.77 3.01
CA LYS A 43 9.09 1.80 2.95
C LYS A 43 10.43 1.18 2.60
N ILE A 44 11.01 1.67 1.51
CA ILE A 44 12.36 1.37 1.06
C ILE A 44 13.19 2.63 1.35
N ALA A 45 14.31 2.46 2.04
CA ALA A 45 15.21 3.55 2.41
C ALA A 45 15.86 4.23 1.20
#